data_AF-A0A7V9UUP7-F1
#
_entry.id   AF-A0A7V9UUP7-F1
#
_cell.length_a   1.000
_cell.length_b   1.000
_cell.length_c   1.000
_cell.angle_alpha   90.00
_cell.angle_beta   90.00
_cell.angle_gamma   90.00
#
_symmetry.space_group_name_H-M   'P 1'
#
loop_
_entity.id
_entity.type
_entity.pdbx_description
1 polymer ?
#
loop_
_entity_poly.entity_id
_entity_poly.type
_entity_poly.pdbx_seq_one_letter_code
_entity_poly.pdbx_strand_id
1 'polypeptide(L)' 'MKKIMMILMIAIAASSVAFGQTKISKDEKVKEQIIALEKQAWQEWTNKNTSFVQNYLADDAFYVYADGVVDKTQ' A
#
# COMPACT_ATOMS: atom_id res chain seq x y z
N MET A 1 32.45 -32.73 5.01
CA MET A 1 31.14 -32.89 4.34
C MET A 1 29.95 -32.52 5.24
N LYS A 2 29.71 -33.20 6.38
CA LYS A 2 28.60 -32.86 7.32
C LYS A 2 28.54 -31.39 7.73
N LYS A 3 29.68 -30.77 8.11
CA LYS A 3 29.73 -29.36 8.52
C LYS A 3 29.39 -28.38 7.40
N ILE A 4 29.82 -28.65 6.17
CA ILE A 4 29.56 -27.81 5.00
C ILE A 4 28.07 -27.88 4.61
N MET A 5 27.49 -29.08 4.64
CA MET A 5 26.07 -29.29 4.36
C MET A 5 25.16 -28.62 5.41
N MET A 6 25.56 -28.64 6.69
CA MET A 6 24.82 -27.98 7.76
C MET A 6 24.87 -26.44 7.63
N ILE A 7 26.02 -25.87 7.25
CA ILE A 7 26.15 -24.42 6.98
C ILE A 7 25.28 -24.01 5.78
N LEU A 8 25.23 -24.83 4.72
CA LEU A 8 24.42 -24.55 3.53
C LEU A 8 22.92 -24.51 3.87
N MET A 9 22.43 -25.46 4.69
CA MET A 9 21.03 -25.47 5.12
C MET A 9 20.66 -24.27 6.00
N ILE A 10 21.56 -23.85 6.89
CA ILE A 10 21.35 -22.67 7.73
C ILE A 10 21.31 -21.39 6.87
N ALA A 11 22.18 -21.28 5.87
CA ALA A 11 22.18 -20.14 4.95
C ALA A 11 20.88 -20.06 4.14
N ILE A 12 20.36 -21.20 3.65
CA ILE A 12 19.09 -21.26 2.92
C ILE A 12 17.92 -20.86 3.85
N ALA A 13 17.86 -21.42 5.06
CA ALA A 13 16.82 -21.06 6.02
C ALA A 13 16.85 -19.56 6.39
N ALA A 14 18.04 -19.00 6.67
CA ALA A 14 18.19 -17.58 7.00
C ALA A 14 17.75 -16.66 5.85
N SER A 15 18.05 -17.03 4.60
CA SER A 15 17.64 -16.25 3.42
C SER A 15 16.12 -16.23 3.21
N SER A 16 15.42 -17.33 3.50
CA SER A 16 13.95 -17.36 3.43
C SER A 16 13.27 -16.51 4.52
N VAL A 17 13.83 -16.47 5.73
CA VAL A 17 13.28 -15.66 6.84
C VAL A 17 13.49 -14.16 6.59
N ALA A 18 14.67 -13.77 6.10
CA ALA A 18 14.97 -12.37 5.78
C ALA A 18 14.05 -11.82 4.67
N PHE A 19 13.75 -12.62 3.65
CA PHE A 19 12.83 -12.24 2.57
C PHE A 19 11.38 -12.11 3.05
N GLY A 20 10.93 -13.05 3.91
CA GLY A 20 9.59 -13.00 4.51
C GLY A 20 9.37 -11.78 5.41
N GLN A 21 10.33 -11.47 6.28
CA GLN A 21 10.25 -10.29 7.16
C GLN A 21 10.26 -8.97 6.38
N THR A 22 11.07 -8.87 5.32
CA THR A 22 11.13 -7.66 4.49
C THR A 22 9.79 -7.39 3.81
N LYS A 23 9.12 -8.42 3.27
CA LYS A 23 7.78 -8.27 2.67
C LYS A 23 6.75 -7.78 3.67
N ILE A 24 6.68 -8.40 4.86
CA ILE A 24 5.72 -8.00 5.91
C ILE A 24 5.94 -6.53 6.31
N SER A 25 7.19 -6.11 6.54
CA SER A 25 7.49 -4.72 6.90
C SER A 25 7.11 -3.70 5.82
N LYS A 26 7.19 -4.11 4.55
CA LYS A 26 6.82 -3.25 3.42
C LYS A 26 5.31 -3.10 3.33
N ASP A 27 4.58 -4.21 3.50
CA ASP A 27 3.13 -4.21 3.46
C ASP A 27 2.53 -3.42 4.63
N GLU A 28 3.09 -3.54 5.83
CA GLU A 28 2.70 -2.71 6.98
C GLU A 28 2.95 -1.22 6.73
N LYS A 29 4.13 -0.87 6.18
CA LYS A 29 4.45 0.53 5.86
C LYS A 29 3.52 1.10 4.79
N VAL A 30 3.19 0.32 3.76
CA VAL A 30 2.24 0.74 2.72
C VAL A 30 0.85 0.94 3.31
N LYS A 31 0.40 0.03 4.19
CA LYS A 31 -0.87 0.15 4.91
C LYS A 31 -0.93 1.44 5.74
N GLU A 32 0.12 1.74 6.50
CA GLU A 32 0.18 2.98 7.29
C GLU A 32 0.11 4.24 6.42
N GLN A 33 0.78 4.23 5.26
CA GLN A 33 0.74 5.34 4.30
C GLN A 33 -0.66 5.54 3.71
N ILE A 34 -1.35 4.46 3.35
CA ILE A 34 -2.73 4.52 2.83
C ILE A 34 -3.67 5.07 3.90
N ILE A 35 -3.59 4.58 5.14
CA ILE A 35 -4.42 5.07 6.25
C ILE A 35 -4.17 6.57 6.51
N ALA A 36 -2.91 7.01 6.47
CA ALA A 36 -2.57 8.41 6.65
C ALA A 36 -3.17 9.29 5.54
N LEU A 37 -3.05 8.85 4.29
CA LEU A 37 -3.61 9.55 3.13
C LEU A 37 -5.13 9.63 3.21
N GLU A 38 -5.80 8.54 3.59
CA GLU A 38 -7.27 8.50 3.72
C GLU A 38 -7.76 9.45 4.83
N LYS A 39 -7.09 9.48 5.99
CA LYS A 39 -7.42 10.44 7.05
C LYS A 39 -7.29 11.88 6.58
N GLN A 40 -6.23 12.19 5.82
CA GLN A 40 -6.05 13.52 5.26
C GLN A 40 -7.14 13.84 4.23
N ALA A 41 -7.50 12.89 3.36
CA ALA A 41 -8.59 13.06 2.40
C ALA A 41 -9.92 13.40 3.09
N TRP A 42 -10.26 12.75 4.21
CA TRP A 42 -11.46 13.07 5.00
C TRP A 42 -11.43 14.46 5.64
N GLN A 43 -10.26 14.89 6.11
CA GLN A 43 -10.07 16.24 6.66
C GLN A 43 -10.27 17.30 5.58
N GLU A 44 -9.64 17.12 4.43
CA GLU A 44 -9.75 18.04 3.29
C GLU A 44 -11.18 18.06 2.71
N TRP A 45 -11.84 16.91 2.66
CA TRP A 45 -13.26 16.80 2.29
C TRP A 45 -14.14 17.64 3.22
N THR A 46 -13.92 17.54 4.53
CA THR A 46 -14.65 18.34 5.54
C THR A 46 -14.39 19.84 5.35
N ASN A 47 -13.18 20.20 4.94
CA ASN A 47 -12.78 21.58 4.63
C ASN A 47 -13.24 22.07 3.24
N LYS A 48 -14.07 21.28 2.52
CA LYS A 48 -14.54 21.57 1.15
C LYS A 48 -13.41 21.66 0.11
N ASN A 49 -12.25 21.09 0.39
CA ASN A 49 -11.11 21.01 -0.53
C ASN A 49 -11.17 19.70 -1.32
N THR A 50 -12.18 19.57 -2.20
CA THR A 50 -12.39 18.36 -3.01
C THR A 50 -11.27 18.14 -4.03
N SER A 51 -10.56 19.20 -4.45
CA SER A 51 -9.40 19.13 -5.34
C SER A 51 -8.23 18.34 -4.74
N PHE A 52 -8.12 18.27 -3.41
CA PHE A 52 -7.13 17.41 -2.76
C PHE A 52 -7.33 15.96 -3.20
N VAL A 53 -8.56 15.44 -3.07
CA VAL A 53 -8.87 14.04 -3.38
C VAL A 53 -8.59 13.74 -4.86
N GLN A 54 -9.01 14.63 -5.77
CA GLN A 54 -8.79 14.47 -7.21
C GLN A 54 -7.30 14.27 -7.59
N ASN A 55 -6.38 14.95 -6.90
CA ASN A 55 -4.95 14.84 -7.19
C ASN A 55 -4.34 13.47 -6.80
N TYR A 56 -4.98 12.72 -5.92
CA TYR A 56 -4.51 11.40 -5.46
C TYR A 56 -5.20 10.23 -6.14
N LEU A 57 -6.15 10.49 -7.03
CA LEU A 57 -6.81 9.45 -7.81
C LEU A 57 -5.94 9.00 -8.99
N ALA A 58 -6.03 7.72 -9.31
CA ALA A 58 -5.52 7.19 -10.58
C ALA A 58 -6.26 7.83 -11.77
N ASP A 59 -5.63 7.85 -12.95
CA ASP A 59 -6.21 8.52 -14.12
C ASP A 59 -7.48 7.83 -14.65
N ASP A 60 -7.64 6.55 -14.36
CA ASP A 60 -8.81 5.73 -14.67
C ASP A 60 -9.81 5.63 -13.51
N ALA A 61 -9.66 6.46 -12.47
CA ALA A 61 -10.58 6.46 -11.34
C ALA A 61 -11.98 6.95 -11.75
N PHE A 62 -13.00 6.26 -11.24
CA PHE A 62 -14.40 6.64 -11.35
C PHE A 62 -15.11 6.46 -10.01
N TYR A 63 -16.12 7.28 -9.79
CA TYR A 63 -17.02 7.20 -8.65
C TYR A 63 -18.37 6.64 -9.09
N VAL A 64 -18.89 5.70 -8.31
CA VAL A 64 -20.22 5.15 -8.52
C VAL A 64 -21.15 5.74 -7.47
N TYR A 65 -22.13 6.50 -7.95
CA TYR A 65 -23.20 7.09 -7.15
C TYR A 65 -24.51 6.37 -7.44
N ALA A 66 -25.54 6.65 -6.65
CA ALA A 66 -26.87 6.06 -6.85
C ALA A 66 -27.53 6.53 -8.16
N ASP A 67 -27.14 7.71 -8.66
CA ASP A 67 -27.67 8.38 -9.84
C ASP A 67 -26.78 8.26 -11.08
N GLY A 68 -25.59 7.65 -10.96
CA GLY A 68 -24.72 7.44 -12.11
C GLY A 68 -23.25 7.17 -11.76
N VAL A 69 -22.41 7.21 -12.79
CA VAL A 69 -20.96 7.04 -12.68
C VAL A 69 -20.29 8.33 -13.18
N VAL A 70 -19.33 8.83 -12.41
CA VAL A 70 -18.57 10.05 -12.71
C VAL A 70 -17.09 9.70 -12.79
N ASP A 71 -16.42 10.11 -13.85
CA ASP A 71 -14.97 9.93 -14.00
C ASP A 71 -14.18 11.06 -13.31
N LYS A 72 -12.86 10.90 -13.16
CA LYS A 72 -11.97 11.91 -12.57
C LYS A 72 -11.97 13.27 -13.31
N THR A 73 -12.41 13.30 -14.57
CA THR A 73 -12.35 14.50 -15.44
C THR A 73 -13.63 15.34 -15.44
N GLN A 74 -14.72 14.81 -14.89
CA GLN A 74 -16.01 15.47 -14.70
C GLN A 74 -16.12 16.17 -13.34
#